data_AF-A0A4Q6DXH1-F1
#
_entry.id   AF-A0A4Q6DXH1-F1
#
_cell.length_a   1.000
_cell.length_b   1.000
_cell.length_c   1.000
_cell.angle_alpha   90.00
_cell.angle_beta   90.00
_cell.angle_gamma   90.00
#
_symmetry.space_group_name_H-M   'P 1'
#
loop_
_entity.id
_entity.type
_entity.pdbx_description
1 polymer ?
#
loop_
_entity_poly.entity_id
_entity_poly.type
_entity_poly.pdbx_seq_one_letter_code
_entity_poly.pdbx_strand_id
1 'polypeptide(L)'
;MKKQMKMLALLSALALNPALSQAVDKAKVDTTPQLSLAKLQGAYKQAASVSADFTQEVYQASLARTKTSKGNLKLSKPGMVRWEISEPEATVMVSDGRKVSYFTPDARGKGKG
;
A
#
# COMPACT_ATOMS: atom_id res chain seq x y z
N MET A 1 2.20 7.94 -39.48
CA MET A 1 0.77 8.30 -39.43
C MET A 1 0.42 8.67 -37.99
N LYS A 2 0.16 9.95 -37.72
CA LYS A 2 -0.24 10.49 -36.41
C LYS A 2 -1.68 11.01 -36.56
N LYS A 3 -2.61 10.57 -35.71
CA LYS A 3 -3.93 11.21 -35.57
C LYS A 3 -4.24 11.45 -34.11
N GLN A 4 -4.01 12.69 -33.71
CA GLN A 4 -4.67 13.38 -32.60
C GLN A 4 -6.07 13.75 -33.07
N MET A 5 -7.09 13.50 -32.25
CA MET A 5 -8.44 14.03 -32.47
C MET A 5 -8.90 14.70 -31.18
N LYS A 6 -8.81 16.03 -31.15
CA LYS A 6 -9.52 16.89 -30.20
C LYS A 6 -10.91 17.13 -30.78
N MET A 7 -11.97 16.86 -30.04
CA MET A 7 -13.32 17.30 -30.38
C MET A 7 -13.83 18.20 -29.25
N LEU A 8 -14.16 19.43 -29.62
CA LEU A 8 -14.57 20.52 -28.76
C LEU A 8 -16.12 20.62 -28.78
N ALA A 9 -16.70 20.63 -27.58
CA ALA A 9 -17.92 21.30 -27.11
C ALA A 9 -19.22 21.31 -27.94
N LEU A 10 -20.31 20.88 -27.28
CA LEU A 10 -21.62 21.56 -27.37
C LEU A 10 -22.27 21.58 -25.97
N LEU A 11 -22.58 22.79 -25.49
CA LEU A 11 -23.31 23.08 -24.26
C LEU A 11 -24.82 22.84 -24.44
N SER A 12 -25.49 22.31 -23.42
CA SER A 12 -26.92 22.55 -23.15
C SER A 12 -27.16 22.40 -21.65
N ALA A 13 -27.48 23.51 -20.99
CA ALA A 13 -27.92 23.55 -19.59
C ALA A 13 -29.37 23.07 -19.47
N LEU A 14 -29.69 22.27 -18.45
CA LEU A 14 -31.05 22.11 -17.93
C LEU A 14 -31.01 22.14 -16.40
N ALA A 15 -31.96 22.87 -15.83
CA ALA A 15 -31.94 23.47 -14.51
C ALA A 15 -32.32 22.55 -13.33
N LEU A 16 -32.07 23.09 -12.14
CA LEU A 16 -32.44 22.71 -10.78
C LEU A 16 -33.67 21.81 -10.62
N ASN A 17 -33.52 20.75 -9.81
CA ASN A 17 -34.61 20.29 -8.94
C ASN A 17 -34.04 19.66 -7.64
N PRO A 18 -33.97 20.37 -6.49
CA PRO A 18 -33.42 19.82 -5.25
C PRO A 18 -34.44 18.99 -4.42
N ALA A 19 -35.58 18.63 -5.00
CA ALA A 19 -36.74 18.08 -4.28
C ALA A 19 -36.92 16.55 -4.38
N LEU A 20 -35.87 15.80 -4.71
CA LEU A 20 -35.86 14.33 -4.58
C LEU A 20 -34.92 13.92 -3.44
N SER A 21 -35.55 13.73 -2.27
CA SER A 21 -35.18 12.72 -1.28
C SER A 21 -33.79 12.90 -0.63
N GLN A 22 -33.57 13.61 0.47
CA GLN A 22 -34.36 13.71 1.71
C GLN A 22 -35.04 12.41 2.19
N ALA A 23 -34.55 11.25 1.75
CA ALA A 23 -34.94 9.93 2.30
C ALA A 23 -33.72 9.04 2.57
N VAL A 24 -32.57 9.65 2.91
CA VAL A 24 -31.44 8.94 3.53
C VAL A 24 -31.41 9.31 5.01
N ASP A 25 -32.55 9.16 5.67
CA ASP A 25 -32.61 9.26 7.13
C ASP A 25 -31.95 8.03 7.75
N LYS A 26 -30.75 8.26 8.28
CA LYS A 26 -30.25 7.70 9.54
C LYS A 26 -30.10 6.18 9.66
N ALA A 27 -29.42 5.56 8.70
CA ALA A 27 -28.48 4.52 9.10
C ALA A 27 -27.20 5.21 9.63
N LYS A 28 -27.20 5.57 10.93
CA LYS A 28 -25.93 5.77 11.65
C LYS A 28 -25.27 4.39 11.70
N VAL A 29 -24.57 4.03 10.63
CA VAL A 29 -23.51 3.04 10.72
C VAL A 29 -22.52 3.65 11.71
N ASP A 30 -22.31 3.00 12.85
CA ASP A 30 -21.24 3.35 13.78
C ASP A 30 -19.91 3.22 13.03
N THR A 31 -19.56 4.28 12.30
CA THR A 31 -18.35 4.39 11.49
C THR A 31 -17.20 4.85 12.40
N THR A 32 -17.23 4.41 13.66
CA THR A 32 -16.11 4.58 14.57
C THR A 32 -15.24 3.35 14.35
N PRO A 33 -14.03 3.48 13.78
CA PRO A 33 -13.09 2.38 13.75
C PRO A 33 -12.96 1.87 15.19
N GLN A 34 -13.19 0.58 15.43
CA GLN A 34 -13.07 0.00 16.78
C GLN A 34 -11.66 0.20 17.39
N LEU A 35 -10.69 0.65 16.58
CA LEU A 35 -9.39 1.15 16.99
C LEU A 35 -9.31 2.69 16.88
N SER A 36 -9.23 3.38 18.02
CA SER A 36 -8.96 4.83 18.02
C SER A 36 -7.49 5.09 17.67
N LEU A 37 -7.22 6.21 16.97
CA LEU A 37 -5.85 6.65 16.66
C LEU A 37 -4.98 6.73 17.92
N ALA A 38 -5.54 7.20 19.03
CA ALA A 38 -4.83 7.29 20.31
C ALA A 38 -4.38 5.91 20.83
N LYS A 39 -5.22 4.88 20.71
CA LYS A 39 -4.86 3.51 21.11
C LYS A 39 -3.75 2.94 20.23
N LEU A 40 -3.87 3.12 18.90
CA LEU A 40 -2.83 2.69 17.96
C LEU A 40 -1.49 3.39 18.23
N GLN A 41 -1.53 4.71 18.43
CA GLN A 41 -0.34 5.49 18.76
C GLN A 41 0.27 5.08 20.10
N GLY A 42 -0.55 4.77 21.10
CA GLY A 42 -0.11 4.27 22.40
C GLY A 42 0.64 2.94 22.28
N ALA A 43 0.02 1.97 21.63
CA ALA A 43 0.63 0.66 21.36
C ALA A 43 1.92 0.80 20.53
N TYR A 44 1.89 1.64 19.49
CA TYR A 44 3.08 1.92 18.70
C TYR A 44 4.18 2.51 19.59
N LYS A 45 3.92 3.55 20.39
CA LYS A 45 4.93 4.20 21.26
C LYS A 45 5.59 3.24 22.24
N GLN A 46 4.83 2.33 22.84
CA GLN A 46 5.31 1.35 23.83
C GLN A 46 6.26 0.30 23.21
N ALA A 47 6.05 -0.10 21.96
CA ALA A 47 6.92 -1.07 21.30
C ALA A 47 8.29 -0.44 20.98
N ALA A 48 9.35 -0.90 21.65
CA ALA A 48 10.74 -0.53 21.33
C ALA A 48 11.24 -1.28 20.08
N SER A 49 10.79 -2.52 19.90
CA SER A 49 11.09 -3.35 18.75
C SER A 49 9.90 -4.26 18.39
N VAL A 50 9.78 -4.61 17.12
CA VAL A 50 8.80 -5.57 16.59
C VAL A 50 9.54 -6.52 15.66
N SER A 51 9.23 -7.81 15.73
CA SER A 51 9.67 -8.82 14.76
C SER A 51 8.46 -9.65 14.37
N ALA A 52 8.24 -9.82 13.07
CA ALA A 52 7.12 -10.61 12.56
C ALA A 52 7.47 -11.24 11.21
N ASP A 53 7.01 -12.46 11.00
CA ASP A 53 6.98 -13.06 9.68
C ASP A 53 5.77 -12.52 8.91
N PHE A 54 5.92 -12.34 7.60
CA PHE A 54 4.86 -11.85 6.74
C PHE A 54 4.68 -12.72 5.50
N THR A 55 3.44 -12.72 5.00
CA THR A 55 3.10 -13.13 3.64
C THR A 55 2.44 -11.93 2.96
N GLN A 56 3.01 -11.47 1.86
CA GLN A 56 2.52 -10.35 1.06
C GLN A 56 1.95 -10.88 -0.24
N GLU A 57 0.73 -10.47 -0.58
CA GLU A 57 0.10 -10.78 -1.87
C GLU A 57 -0.15 -9.49 -2.64
N VAL A 58 0.35 -9.43 -3.88
CA VAL A 58 0.19 -8.27 -4.77
C VAL A 58 -0.49 -8.71 -6.05
N TYR A 59 -1.73 -8.26 -6.24
CA TYR A 59 -2.48 -8.50 -7.47
C TYR A 59 -2.06 -7.50 -8.56
N GLN A 60 -1.64 -8.03 -9.71
CA GLN A 60 -1.21 -7.28 -10.88
C GLN A 60 -2.30 -7.39 -11.95
N ALA A 61 -3.19 -6.39 -11.99
CA ALA A 61 -4.35 -6.38 -12.87
C ALA A 61 -3.99 -6.50 -14.36
N SER A 62 -2.89 -5.88 -14.78
CA SER A 62 -2.39 -5.95 -16.16
C SER A 62 -2.01 -7.35 -16.62
N LEU A 63 -1.62 -8.22 -15.68
CA LEU A 63 -1.22 -9.61 -15.95
C LEU A 63 -2.26 -10.63 -15.48
N ALA A 64 -3.35 -10.17 -14.85
CA ALA A 64 -4.33 -11.00 -14.15
C ALA A 64 -3.68 -12.05 -13.23
N ARG A 65 -2.64 -11.65 -12.48
CA ARG A 65 -1.83 -12.55 -11.63
C ARG A 65 -1.57 -11.96 -10.25
N THR A 66 -1.54 -12.82 -9.24
CA THR A 66 -1.10 -12.46 -7.88
C THR A 66 0.35 -12.91 -7.67
N LYS A 67 1.20 -11.99 -7.23
CA LYS A 67 2.55 -12.32 -6.73
C LYS A 67 2.49 -12.45 -5.22
N THR A 68 2.84 -13.63 -4.71
CA THR A 68 2.99 -13.88 -3.28
C THR A 68 4.47 -13.79 -2.90
N SER A 69 4.79 -13.17 -1.77
CA SER A 69 6.15 -13.09 -1.23
C SER A 69 6.12 -13.32 0.27
N LYS A 70 7.12 -14.02 0.80
CA LYS A 70 7.23 -14.29 2.24
C LYS A 70 8.54 -13.75 2.79
N GLY A 71 8.54 -13.45 4.07
CA GLY A 71 9.72 -12.93 4.71
C GLY A 71 9.55 -12.56 6.16
N ASN A 72 10.51 -11.80 6.67
CA ASN A 72 10.56 -11.33 8.04
C ASN A 72 10.79 -9.82 8.08
N LEU A 73 10.06 -9.13 8.96
CA LEU A 73 10.20 -7.72 9.25
C LEU A 73 10.67 -7.54 10.69
N LYS A 74 11.78 -6.83 10.86
CA LYS A 74 12.28 -6.37 12.16
C LYS A 74 12.30 -4.85 12.17
N LEU A 75 11.67 -4.27 13.19
CA LEU A 75 11.64 -2.84 13.46
C LEU A 75 12.26 -2.61 14.83
N SER A 76 13.09 -1.59 14.95
CA SER A 76 13.60 -1.14 16.24
C SER A 76 13.74 0.38 16.22
N LYS A 77 13.26 1.03 17.27
CA LYS A 77 13.35 2.48 17.37
C LYS A 77 14.72 2.91 17.91
N PRO A 78 15.23 4.07 17.48
CA PRO A 78 14.68 4.94 16.44
C PRO A 78 15.12 4.50 15.03
N GLY A 79 14.16 4.34 14.11
CA GLY A 79 14.41 4.31 12.66
C GLY A 79 15.12 3.08 12.09
N MET A 80 15.46 2.07 12.90
CA MET A 80 16.09 0.84 12.40
C MET A 80 15.04 -0.12 11.84
N VAL A 81 15.30 -0.61 10.64
CA VAL A 81 14.41 -1.53 9.92
C VAL A 81 15.27 -2.60 9.26
N ARG A 82 14.84 -3.85 9.32
CA ARG A 82 15.30 -4.92 8.45
C ARG A 82 14.08 -5.61 7.86
N TRP A 83 13.93 -5.52 6.55
CA TRP A 83 12.93 -6.25 5.80
C TRP A 83 13.66 -7.27 4.95
N GLU A 84 13.35 -8.54 5.13
CA GLU A 84 13.97 -9.64 4.42
C GLU A 84 12.89 -10.47 3.74
N ILE A 85 12.87 -10.49 2.41
CA ILE A 85 12.06 -11.40 1.60
C ILE A 85 12.91 -12.64 1.34
N SER A 86 12.40 -13.81 1.68
CA SER A 86 13.03 -15.11 1.42
C SER A 86 12.47 -15.78 0.17
N GLU A 87 11.20 -15.54 -0.16
CA GLU A 87 10.50 -16.16 -1.29
C GLU A 87 9.72 -15.11 -2.11
N PRO A 88 9.66 -15.25 -3.45
CA PRO A 88 10.38 -16.23 -4.27
C PRO A 88 11.83 -15.81 -4.58
N GLU A 89 12.13 -14.52 -4.49
CA GLU A 89 13.46 -13.95 -4.82
C GLU A 89 14.00 -13.24 -3.58
N ALA A 90 15.16 -13.70 -3.11
CA ALA A 90 15.78 -13.17 -1.90
C ALA A 90 16.07 -11.67 -2.04
N THR A 91 15.64 -10.88 -1.07
CA THR A 91 15.86 -9.44 -1.05
C THR A 91 15.95 -8.96 0.38
N VAL A 92 16.89 -8.06 0.64
CA VAL A 92 17.08 -7.45 1.95
C VAL A 92 17.07 -5.93 1.82
N MET A 93 16.18 -5.28 2.56
CA MET A 93 16.19 -3.84 2.80
C MET A 93 16.56 -3.58 4.26
N VAL A 94 17.53 -2.69 4.48
CA VAL A 94 17.98 -2.30 5.82
C VAL A 94 17.96 -0.78 5.96
N SER A 95 17.41 -0.29 7.06
CA SER A 95 17.59 1.08 7.54
C SER A 95 18.43 1.06 8.81
N ASP A 96 19.48 1.89 8.87
CA ASP A 96 20.28 2.12 10.09
C ASP A 96 19.80 3.35 10.88
N GLY A 97 18.62 3.87 10.55
CA GLY A 97 18.07 5.11 11.11
C GLY A 97 18.58 6.39 10.45
N ARG A 98 19.57 6.31 9.55
CA ARG A 98 20.10 7.45 8.79
C ARG A 98 19.96 7.25 7.28
N LYS A 99 20.20 6.03 6.81
CA LYS A 99 20.08 5.65 5.40
C LYS A 99 19.33 4.35 5.23
N VAL A 100 18.70 4.19 4.08
CA VAL A 100 18.10 2.93 3.63
C VAL A 100 18.99 2.33 2.55
N SER A 101 19.26 1.03 2.64
CA SER A 101 20.03 0.26 1.68
C SER A 101 19.23 -0.95 1.23
N TYR A 102 19.36 -1.33 -0.04
CA TYR A 102 18.64 -2.44 -0.65
C TYR A 102 19.64 -3.38 -1.32
N PHE A 103 19.45 -4.69 -1.13
CA PHE A 103 20.34 -5.72 -1.65
C PHE A 103 19.54 -6.92 -2.15
N THR A 104 19.82 -7.34 -3.38
CA THR A 104 19.30 -8.58 -3.98
C THR A 104 20.49 -9.46 -4.36
N PRO A 105 20.69 -10.62 -3.71
CA PRO A 105 21.86 -11.48 -3.96
C PRO A 105 22.02 -11.90 -5.43
N ASP A 106 20.90 -12.24 -6.07
CA ASP A 106 20.84 -12.78 -7.44
C ASP A 106 20.98 -11.71 -8.55
N ALA A 107 21.02 -10.41 -8.19
CA ALA A 107 21.23 -9.33 -9.14
C ALA A 107 22.62 -9.38 -9.82
N ARG A 108 23.55 -10.19 -9.29
CA ARG A 108 24.93 -10.34 -9.81
C ARG A 108 25.09 -11.40 -10.91
N GLY A 109 24.00 -11.79 -11.57
CA GLY A 109 24.07 -12.46 -12.88
C GLY A 109 23.43 -13.84 -12.88
N LYS A 110 22.13 -13.90 -13.19
CA LYS A 110 21.62 -15.01 -13.99
C LYS A 110 21.81 -14.64 -15.46
N GLY A 111 22.94 -15.06 -16.00
CA GLY A 111 23.17 -15.04 -17.44
C GLY A 111 21.98 -15.71 -18.12
N LYS A 112 21.46 -15.03 -19.15
CA LYS A 112 20.52 -15.63 -20.08
C LYS A 112 21.23 -16.81 -20.75
N GLY A 113 20.88 -18.02 -20.34
CA GLY A 113 21.09 -19.23 -21.14
C GLY A 113 20.02 -19.32 -22.20
#